data_AF-A0A1F7YP10-F1
#
_entry.id   AF-A0A1F7YP10-F1
#
_cell.length_a   1.000
_cell.length_b   1.000
_cell.length_c   1.000
_cell.angle_alpha   90.00
_cell.angle_beta   90.00
_cell.angle_gamma   90.00
#
_symmetry.space_group_name_H-M   'P 1'
#
loop_
_entity.id
_entity.type
_entity.pdbx_description
1 polymer ?
#
loop_
_entity_poly.entity_id
_entity_poly.type
_entity_poly.pdbx_seq_one_letter_code
_entity_poly.pdbx_strand_id
1 'polypeptide(L)'
;MSKEHHLVVIPGLGGGNLLFDKVINSWSRFGFIPHPYEMTWKDNKGFSPKLARLLKTVDDLQINDSIVSLVGTSAGGSMALNAFYERQDSIHRVINVCGRLRSGVNVFPTLDQAAKSSPSFKESVLRCEDKESDLSVQARGKIMTIRALLDEVVPTSTSTIQGARNLQIYSVEHMFSIAVAMTICARPMVEFLKENEN
;
A
#
# COMPACT_ATOMS: atom_id res chain seq x y z
N MET A 1 -7.54 -22.85 -16.58
CA MET A 1 -6.81 -21.61 -16.94
C MET A 1 -6.38 -20.99 -15.62
N SER A 2 -5.15 -20.47 -15.52
CA SER A 2 -4.74 -19.72 -14.32
C SER A 2 -5.61 -18.47 -14.18
N LYS A 3 -6.04 -18.13 -12.96
CA LYS A 3 -6.81 -16.92 -12.69
C LYS A 3 -6.01 -15.69 -13.11
N GLU A 4 -6.68 -14.66 -13.63
CA GLU A 4 -6.05 -13.37 -13.87
C GLU A 4 -5.71 -12.71 -12.53
N HIS A 5 -4.56 -12.06 -12.42
CA HIS A 5 -4.12 -11.41 -11.19
C HIS A 5 -3.93 -9.91 -11.38
N HIS A 6 -4.91 -9.15 -10.91
CA HIS A 6 -4.91 -7.70 -10.96
C HIS A 6 -4.11 -7.12 -9.79
N LEU A 7 -3.20 -6.20 -10.11
CA LEU A 7 -2.37 -5.51 -9.14
C LEU A 7 -2.69 -4.02 -9.13
N VAL A 8 -3.42 -3.56 -8.12
CA VAL A 8 -3.75 -2.13 -7.96
C VAL A 8 -2.65 -1.44 -7.16
N VAL A 9 -2.02 -0.43 -7.74
CA VAL A 9 -0.89 0.26 -7.11
C VAL A 9 -1.26 1.71 -6.78
N ILE A 10 -1.25 2.03 -5.49
CA ILE A 10 -1.76 3.29 -4.95
C ILE A 10 -0.58 4.23 -4.60
N PRO A 11 -0.52 5.43 -5.19
CA PRO A 11 0.58 6.37 -4.99
C PRO A 11 0.49 7.13 -3.66
N GLY A 12 1.61 7.76 -3.29
CA GLY A 12 1.69 8.72 -2.20
C GLY A 12 1.00 10.06 -2.48
N LEU A 13 1.21 11.04 -1.59
CA LEU A 13 0.58 12.38 -1.66
C LEU A 13 0.89 13.16 -2.96
N GLY A 14 2.02 12.85 -3.60
CA GLY A 14 2.41 13.43 -4.89
C GLY A 14 1.60 12.90 -6.09
N GLY A 15 0.81 11.83 -5.89
CA GLY A 15 0.11 11.15 -6.98
C GLY A 15 1.02 10.26 -7.82
N GLY A 16 0.44 9.68 -8.87
CA GLY A 16 1.19 8.97 -9.91
C GLY A 16 1.78 9.94 -10.93
N ASN A 17 2.79 9.51 -11.66
CA ASN A 17 3.34 10.19 -12.82
C ASN A 17 3.73 9.17 -13.88
N LEU A 18 4.12 9.63 -15.08
CA LEU A 18 4.47 8.74 -16.18
C LEU A 18 5.59 7.72 -15.84
N LEU A 19 6.52 8.08 -14.96
CA LEU A 19 7.58 7.16 -14.53
C LEU A 19 7.03 6.10 -13.57
N PHE A 20 6.19 6.51 -12.62
CA PHE A 20 5.47 5.61 -11.71
C PHE A 20 4.64 4.59 -12.50
N ASP A 21 3.86 5.06 -13.48
CA ASP A 21 3.04 4.19 -14.32
C ASP A 21 3.89 3.21 -15.14
N LYS A 22 5.03 3.66 -15.68
CA LYS A 22 5.98 2.79 -16.39
C LYS A 22 6.56 1.70 -15.48
N VAL A 23 6.94 2.05 -14.25
CA VAL A 23 7.46 1.09 -13.27
C VAL A 23 6.39 0.05 -12.94
N ILE A 24 5.16 0.47 -12.69
CA ILE A 24 4.05 -0.43 -12.39
C ILE A 24 3.71 -1.31 -13.58
N ASN A 25 3.60 -0.74 -14.78
CA ASN A 25 3.29 -1.47 -16.00
C ASN A 25 4.36 -2.52 -16.34
N SER A 26 5.62 -2.31 -15.93
CA SER A 26 6.67 -3.31 -16.08
C SER A 26 6.43 -4.60 -15.28
N TRP A 27 5.55 -4.58 -14.27
CA TRP A 27 5.19 -5.77 -13.49
C TRP A 27 4.32 -6.76 -14.25
N SER A 28 3.80 -6.38 -15.44
CA SER A 28 3.19 -7.32 -16.38
C SER A 28 4.11 -8.48 -16.77
N ARG A 29 5.44 -8.25 -16.79
CA ARG A 29 6.45 -9.31 -17.02
C ARG A 29 6.45 -10.39 -15.95
N PHE A 30 5.87 -10.11 -14.79
CA PHE A 30 5.72 -11.07 -13.70
C PHE A 30 4.35 -11.76 -13.73
N GLY A 31 3.51 -11.52 -14.75
CA GLY A 31 2.19 -12.15 -14.90
C GLY A 31 1.05 -11.43 -14.20
N PHE A 32 1.27 -10.21 -13.72
CA PHE A 32 0.19 -9.37 -13.18
C PHE A 32 -0.50 -8.57 -14.30
N ILE A 33 -1.75 -8.17 -14.07
CA ILE A 33 -2.44 -7.13 -14.81
C ILE A 33 -2.35 -5.85 -13.96
N PRO A 34 -1.41 -4.94 -14.24
CA PRO A 34 -1.16 -3.77 -13.41
C PRO A 34 -2.21 -2.67 -13.60
N HIS A 35 -2.62 -2.05 -12.49
CA HIS A 35 -3.56 -0.91 -12.44
C HIS A 35 -2.94 0.21 -11.58
N PRO A 36 -2.21 1.16 -12.18
CA PRO A 36 -1.85 2.40 -11.48
C PRO A 36 -3.12 3.13 -11.04
N TYR A 37 -3.26 3.42 -9.75
CA TYR A 37 -4.49 4.01 -9.19
C TYR A 37 -4.36 5.53 -8.99
N GLU A 38 -5.41 6.26 -9.38
CA GLU A 38 -5.48 7.70 -9.16
C GLU A 38 -6.13 8.04 -7.81
N MET A 39 -5.32 8.47 -6.84
CA MET A 39 -5.78 8.64 -5.45
C MET A 39 -6.34 10.05 -5.15
N THR A 40 -5.94 11.08 -5.90
CA THR A 40 -6.39 12.48 -5.75
C THR A 40 -6.35 13.01 -4.31
N TRP A 41 -5.26 12.78 -3.56
CA TRP A 41 -5.14 13.12 -2.12
C TRP A 41 -5.47 14.57 -1.72
N LYS A 42 -5.29 15.52 -2.65
CA LYS A 42 -5.38 16.96 -2.41
C LYS A 42 -6.68 17.59 -2.94
N ASP A 43 -7.64 16.79 -3.39
CA ASP A 43 -8.97 17.31 -3.72
C ASP A 43 -9.77 17.66 -2.45
N ASN A 44 -10.97 18.23 -2.63
CA ASN A 44 -11.84 18.65 -1.51
C ASN A 44 -12.70 17.52 -0.92
N LYS A 45 -12.48 16.26 -1.32
CA LYS A 45 -13.26 15.12 -0.81
C LYS A 45 -12.60 14.55 0.45
N GLY A 46 -13.43 14.14 1.40
CA GLY A 46 -12.99 13.41 2.60
C GLY A 46 -12.41 12.04 2.26
N PHE A 47 -11.92 11.32 3.26
CA PHE A 47 -11.34 10.00 3.09
C PHE A 47 -12.37 8.95 2.66
N SER A 48 -13.55 8.89 3.29
CA SER A 48 -14.55 7.85 3.01
C SER A 48 -14.97 7.75 1.54
N PRO A 49 -15.24 8.86 0.81
CA PRO A 49 -15.49 8.79 -0.64
C PRO A 49 -14.33 8.24 -1.46
N LYS A 50 -13.07 8.48 -1.05
CA LYS A 50 -11.89 7.97 -1.74
C LYS A 50 -11.71 6.47 -1.52
N LEU A 51 -11.93 6.03 -0.27
CA LEU A 51 -11.94 4.61 0.08
C LEU A 51 -13.04 3.89 -0.69
N ALA A 52 -14.27 4.41 -0.70
CA ALA A 52 -15.39 3.83 -1.44
C ALA A 52 -15.09 3.69 -2.95
N ARG A 53 -14.40 4.67 -3.56
CA ARG A 53 -13.95 4.58 -4.96
C ARG A 53 -12.96 3.44 -5.17
N LEU A 54 -11.98 3.28 -4.27
CA LEU A 54 -10.99 2.20 -4.36
C LEU A 54 -11.66 0.83 -4.17
N LEU A 55 -12.58 0.72 -3.20
CA LEU A 55 -13.34 -0.52 -2.97
C LEU A 55 -14.16 -0.90 -4.19
N LYS A 56 -14.82 0.07 -4.84
CA LYS A 56 -15.51 -0.18 -6.10
C LYS A 56 -14.56 -0.72 -7.17
N THR A 57 -13.36 -0.13 -7.31
CA THR A 57 -12.35 -0.66 -8.24
C THR A 57 -11.94 -2.09 -7.91
N VAL A 58 -11.73 -2.43 -6.64
CA VAL A 58 -11.45 -3.81 -6.22
C VAL A 58 -12.60 -4.73 -6.61
N ASP A 59 -13.83 -4.37 -6.24
CA ASP A 59 -15.03 -5.16 -6.49
C ASP A 59 -15.25 -5.36 -8.02
N ASP A 60 -15.01 -4.34 -8.85
CA ASP A 60 -15.11 -4.41 -10.31
C ASP A 60 -14.02 -5.32 -10.95
N LEU A 61 -12.85 -5.47 -10.31
CA LEU A 61 -11.74 -6.30 -10.81
C LEU A 61 -11.82 -7.77 -10.38
N GLN A 62 -12.70 -8.10 -9.43
CA GLN A 62 -12.90 -9.47 -8.95
C GLN A 62 -13.86 -10.31 -9.81
N ILE A 63 -14.27 -9.80 -10.98
CA ILE A 63 -15.15 -10.51 -11.90
C ILE A 63 -14.43 -11.77 -12.42
N ASN A 64 -15.17 -12.87 -12.63
CA ASN A 64 -14.68 -14.14 -13.19
C ASN A 64 -13.56 -14.82 -12.36
N ASP A 65 -13.68 -14.82 -11.03
CA ASP A 65 -12.73 -15.45 -10.10
C ASP A 65 -11.29 -14.89 -10.16
N SER A 66 -11.13 -13.67 -10.69
CA SER A 66 -9.86 -12.98 -10.73
C SER A 66 -9.30 -12.66 -9.34
N ILE A 67 -7.98 -12.73 -9.22
CA ILE A 67 -7.24 -12.41 -8.00
C ILE A 67 -6.95 -10.91 -8.00
N VAL A 68 -7.18 -10.24 -6.87
CA VAL A 68 -6.84 -8.81 -6.70
C VAL A 68 -5.87 -8.65 -5.54
N SER A 69 -4.78 -7.91 -5.77
CA SER A 69 -3.83 -7.52 -4.73
C SER A 69 -3.52 -6.02 -4.78
N LEU A 70 -3.16 -5.46 -3.63
CA LEU A 70 -2.92 -4.03 -3.47
C LEU A 70 -1.47 -3.75 -3.12
N VAL A 71 -0.89 -2.71 -3.71
CA VAL A 71 0.42 -2.18 -3.30
C VAL A 71 0.26 -0.68 -3.05
N GLY A 72 0.46 -0.24 -1.82
CA GLY A 72 0.41 1.17 -1.46
C GLY A 72 1.80 1.72 -1.22
N THR A 73 2.14 2.85 -1.84
CA THR A 73 3.42 3.54 -1.64
C THR A 73 3.23 4.80 -0.81
N SER A 74 4.10 5.06 0.17
CA SER A 74 4.01 6.24 1.03
C SER A 74 2.59 6.38 1.63
N ALA A 75 1.89 7.51 1.43
CA ALA A 75 0.49 7.68 1.84
C ALA A 75 -0.46 6.60 1.31
N GLY A 76 -0.21 6.07 0.11
CA GLY A 76 -0.97 4.98 -0.50
C GLY A 76 -0.95 3.69 0.32
N GLY A 77 0.08 3.49 1.16
CA GLY A 77 0.18 2.34 2.07
C GLY A 77 -1.00 2.23 3.04
N SER A 78 -1.31 3.34 3.72
CA SER A 78 -2.46 3.40 4.63
C SER A 78 -3.79 3.22 3.88
N MET A 79 -3.93 3.74 2.66
CA MET A 79 -5.13 3.54 1.85
C MET A 79 -5.30 2.07 1.42
N ALA A 80 -4.20 1.43 0.98
CA ALA A 80 -4.20 0.01 0.61
C ALA A 80 -4.65 -0.87 1.78
N LEU A 81 -4.14 -0.61 3.00
CA LEU A 81 -4.54 -1.35 4.18
C LEU A 81 -5.98 -1.07 4.61
N ASN A 82 -6.45 0.17 4.53
CA ASN A 82 -7.85 0.45 4.80
C ASN A 82 -8.78 -0.28 3.83
N ALA A 83 -8.44 -0.37 2.54
CA ALA A 83 -9.19 -1.20 1.60
C ALA A 83 -9.12 -2.69 1.95
N PHE A 84 -7.96 -3.18 2.37
CA PHE A 84 -7.79 -4.54 2.87
C PHE A 84 -8.69 -4.84 4.07
N TYR A 85 -8.78 -3.93 5.05
CA TYR A 85 -9.64 -4.13 6.22
C TYR A 85 -11.12 -4.32 5.88
N GLU A 86 -11.61 -3.64 4.84
CA GLU A 86 -13.01 -3.73 4.37
C GLU A 86 -13.27 -4.93 3.45
N ARG A 87 -12.22 -5.60 2.97
CA ARG A 87 -12.29 -6.66 1.94
C ARG A 87 -11.27 -7.77 2.21
N GLN A 88 -11.09 -8.18 3.47
CA GLN A 88 -10.06 -9.14 3.87
C GLN A 88 -10.20 -10.50 3.19
N ASP A 89 -11.43 -10.91 2.89
CA ASP A 89 -11.74 -12.18 2.22
C ASP A 89 -11.49 -12.11 0.70
N SER A 90 -11.72 -10.93 0.13
CA SER A 90 -11.63 -10.65 -1.31
C SER A 90 -10.21 -10.33 -1.77
N ILE A 91 -9.47 -9.53 -1.01
CA ILE A 91 -8.12 -9.13 -1.37
C ILE A 91 -7.15 -10.26 -1.02
N HIS A 92 -6.37 -10.67 -2.01
CA HIS A 92 -5.44 -11.77 -1.89
C HIS A 92 -4.25 -11.40 -0.99
N ARG A 93 -3.57 -10.29 -1.30
CA ARG A 93 -2.41 -9.77 -0.57
C ARG A 93 -2.37 -8.25 -0.63
N VAL A 94 -1.75 -7.64 0.37
CA VAL A 94 -1.50 -6.19 0.42
C VAL A 94 -0.07 -5.88 0.85
N ILE A 95 0.56 -4.92 0.16
CA ILE A 95 1.91 -4.44 0.48
C ILE A 95 1.88 -2.96 0.81
N ASN A 96 2.46 -2.59 1.96
CA ASN A 96 2.83 -1.22 2.30
C ASN A 96 4.30 -0.98 1.92
N VAL A 97 4.58 -0.02 1.04
CA VAL A 97 5.95 0.36 0.64
C VAL A 97 6.27 1.75 1.16
N CYS A 98 7.10 1.80 2.20
CA CYS A 98 7.52 3.00 2.92
C CYS A 98 6.34 3.88 3.37
N GLY A 99 5.15 3.31 3.60
CA GLY A 99 4.00 4.09 4.04
C GLY A 99 3.92 4.23 5.54
N ARG A 100 3.29 5.33 5.96
CA ARG A 100 2.94 5.59 7.36
C ARG A 100 1.61 4.92 7.67
N LEU A 101 1.57 4.07 8.69
CA LEU A 101 0.41 3.27 9.07
C LEU A 101 -0.17 3.66 10.43
N ARG A 102 0.54 4.53 11.18
CA ARG A 102 0.12 5.04 12.48
C ARG A 102 0.67 6.43 12.77
N SER A 103 0.07 7.11 13.74
CA SER A 103 0.52 8.43 14.18
C SER A 103 1.94 8.37 14.78
N GLY A 104 2.19 7.39 15.64
CA GLY A 104 3.47 7.22 16.33
C GLY A 104 3.64 8.15 17.54
N VAL A 105 4.54 7.77 18.45
CA VAL A 105 4.82 8.49 19.70
C VAL A 105 6.25 9.04 19.65
N ASN A 106 6.43 10.34 19.92
CA ASN A 106 7.72 11.02 19.92
C ASN A 106 8.52 10.84 18.61
N VAL A 107 7.81 10.86 17.47
CA VAL A 107 8.40 10.72 16.14
C VAL A 107 8.40 12.04 15.38
N PHE A 108 9.41 12.23 14.53
CA PHE A 108 9.50 13.35 13.60
C PHE A 108 9.64 12.85 12.15
N PRO A 109 8.88 13.39 11.19
CA PRO A 109 7.83 14.41 11.37
C PRO A 109 6.59 13.84 12.07
N THR A 110 5.86 14.70 12.79
CA THR A 110 4.55 14.33 13.37
C THR A 110 3.54 14.05 12.27
N LEU A 111 2.44 13.35 12.57
CA LEU A 111 1.42 13.06 11.57
C LEU A 111 0.79 14.36 11.03
N ASP A 112 0.57 15.35 11.88
CA ASP A 112 0.05 16.66 11.47
C ASP A 112 0.97 17.38 10.49
N GLN A 113 2.29 17.30 10.71
CA GLN A 113 3.27 17.87 9.80
C GLN A 113 3.25 17.15 8.44
N ALA A 114 3.27 15.82 8.45
CA ALA A 114 3.24 15.01 7.24
C ALA A 114 1.92 15.18 6.45
N ALA A 115 0.80 15.38 7.16
CA ALA A 115 -0.53 15.49 6.56
C ALA A 115 -0.99 16.94 6.31
N LYS A 116 -0.10 17.93 6.45
CA LYS A 116 -0.42 19.36 6.27
C LYS A 116 -1.15 19.67 4.96
N SER A 117 -0.87 18.91 3.90
CA SER A 117 -1.48 19.10 2.57
C SER A 117 -2.67 18.18 2.27
N SER A 118 -3.06 17.29 3.19
CA SER A 118 -4.15 16.34 2.97
C SER A 118 -4.76 15.82 4.29
N PRO A 119 -5.92 16.37 4.70
CA PRO A 119 -6.68 15.84 5.84
C PRO A 119 -7.10 14.38 5.63
N SER A 120 -7.41 13.98 4.39
CA SER A 120 -7.80 12.60 4.08
C SER A 120 -6.64 11.60 4.28
N PHE A 121 -5.39 12.01 4.10
CA PHE A 121 -4.24 11.18 4.47
C PHE A 121 -4.12 11.01 5.98
N LYS A 122 -4.31 12.08 6.78
CA LYS A 122 -4.33 11.97 8.25
C LYS A 122 -5.39 10.97 8.70
N GLU A 123 -6.61 11.10 8.17
CA GLU A 123 -7.73 10.20 8.48
C GLU A 123 -7.40 8.74 8.08
N SER A 124 -6.81 8.54 6.91
CA SER A 124 -6.35 7.22 6.44
C SER A 124 -5.37 6.57 7.43
N VAL A 125 -4.39 7.32 7.93
CA VAL A 125 -3.40 6.82 8.91
C VAL A 125 -4.06 6.48 10.24
N LEU A 126 -4.90 7.36 10.77
CA LEU A 126 -5.55 7.14 12.06
C LEU A 126 -6.52 5.96 12.03
N ARG A 127 -7.29 5.82 10.95
CA ARG A 127 -8.13 4.64 10.75
C ARG A 127 -7.30 3.37 10.62
N CYS A 128 -6.15 3.46 9.96
CA CYS A 128 -5.26 2.32 9.80
C CYS A 128 -4.72 1.81 11.15
N GLU A 129 -4.33 2.73 12.03
CA GLU A 129 -3.87 2.47 13.39
C GLU A 129 -4.97 1.83 14.25
N ASP A 130 -6.18 2.39 14.21
CA ASP A 130 -7.35 1.87 14.96
C ASP A 130 -7.69 0.43 14.56
N LYS A 131 -7.71 0.17 13.25
CA LYS A 131 -8.09 -1.13 12.66
C LYS A 131 -7.03 -2.22 12.77
N GLU A 132 -5.77 -1.88 13.03
CA GLU A 132 -4.70 -2.88 13.09
C GLU A 132 -4.96 -3.93 14.18
N SER A 133 -5.58 -3.54 15.29
CA SER A 133 -5.89 -4.45 16.41
C SER A 133 -6.94 -5.51 16.07
N ASP A 134 -7.80 -5.24 15.09
CA ASP A 134 -8.87 -6.14 14.62
C ASP A 134 -8.32 -7.30 13.75
N LEU A 135 -7.06 -7.24 13.33
CA LEU A 135 -6.48 -8.23 12.41
C LEU A 135 -6.22 -9.59 13.07
N SER A 136 -6.84 -10.62 12.51
CA SER A 136 -6.52 -12.01 12.81
C SER A 136 -5.11 -12.40 12.36
N VAL A 137 -4.56 -13.49 12.90
CA VAL A 137 -3.27 -14.05 12.47
C VAL A 137 -3.27 -14.37 10.97
N GLN A 138 -4.38 -14.90 10.46
CA GLN A 138 -4.53 -15.21 9.03
C GLN A 138 -4.50 -13.94 8.17
N ALA A 139 -5.20 -12.89 8.59
CA ALA A 139 -5.21 -11.61 7.89
C ALA A 139 -3.82 -10.96 7.88
N ARG A 140 -3.08 -11.02 9.00
CA ARG A 140 -1.68 -10.54 9.09
C ARG A 140 -0.77 -11.27 8.12
N GLY A 141 -1.01 -12.57 7.87
CA GLY A 141 -0.29 -13.36 6.86
C GLY A 141 -0.45 -12.84 5.42
N LYS A 142 -1.51 -12.07 5.14
CA LYS A 142 -1.76 -11.44 3.84
C LYS A 142 -1.11 -10.05 3.69
N ILE A 143 -0.42 -9.57 4.73
CA ILE A 143 0.20 -8.23 4.75
C ILE A 143 1.72 -8.35 4.67
N MET A 144 2.31 -7.55 3.79
CA MET A 144 3.73 -7.24 3.80
C MET A 144 3.94 -5.74 4.02
N THR A 145 4.95 -5.36 4.79
CA THR A 145 5.42 -3.98 4.85
C THR A 145 6.89 -3.92 4.46
N ILE A 146 7.26 -2.90 3.70
CA ILE A 146 8.63 -2.61 3.31
C ILE A 146 8.97 -1.24 3.85
N ARG A 147 10.10 -1.11 4.54
CA ARG A 147 10.62 0.18 5.00
C ARG A 147 12.08 0.37 4.61
N ALA A 148 12.48 1.62 4.47
CA ALA A 148 13.88 2.00 4.32
C ALA A 148 14.67 1.75 5.63
N LEU A 149 15.99 1.77 5.53
CA LEU A 149 16.89 1.82 6.69
C LEU A 149 16.76 3.17 7.39
N LEU A 150 16.82 4.25 6.61
CA LEU A 150 16.63 5.63 7.06
C LEU A 150 15.63 6.34 6.13
N ASP A 151 14.54 6.83 6.71
CA ASP A 151 13.47 7.54 6.02
C ASP A 151 13.21 8.86 6.75
N GLU A 152 13.41 9.96 6.03
CA GLU A 152 13.26 11.34 6.50
C GLU A 152 11.80 11.81 6.50
N VAL A 153 10.90 11.09 5.81
CA VAL A 153 9.48 11.44 5.65
C VAL A 153 8.59 10.61 6.55
N VAL A 154 8.90 9.32 6.69
CA VAL A 154 8.09 8.35 7.43
C VAL A 154 8.94 7.71 8.53
N PRO A 155 8.62 8.00 9.81
CA PRO A 155 9.33 7.37 10.93
C PRO A 155 9.20 5.84 10.88
N THR A 156 10.31 5.13 10.99
CA THR A 156 10.39 3.68 10.81
C THR A 156 9.46 2.88 11.74
N SER A 157 9.23 3.38 12.96
CA SER A 157 8.30 2.79 13.94
C SER A 157 6.83 2.85 13.51
N THR A 158 6.51 3.62 12.46
CA THR A 158 5.14 3.82 11.98
C THR A 158 4.78 3.02 10.74
N SER A 159 5.70 2.21 10.19
CA SER A 159 5.52 1.58 8.86
C SER A 159 5.31 0.07 8.87
N THR A 160 5.56 -0.59 10.00
CA THR A 160 5.48 -2.05 10.15
C THR A 160 4.13 -2.48 10.72
N ILE A 161 3.72 -3.73 10.54
CA ILE A 161 2.57 -4.32 11.25
C ILE A 161 3.06 -5.53 12.04
N GLN A 162 2.77 -5.58 13.35
CA GLN A 162 3.21 -6.71 14.16
C GLN A 162 2.55 -8.01 13.67
N GLY A 163 3.33 -9.08 13.51
CA GLY A 163 2.85 -10.37 13.00
C GLY A 163 2.66 -10.45 11.47
N ALA A 164 2.85 -9.35 10.74
CA ALA A 164 2.93 -9.35 9.28
C ALA A 164 4.35 -9.66 8.78
N ARG A 165 4.52 -9.82 7.46
CA ARG A 165 5.87 -9.93 6.85
C ARG A 165 6.50 -8.54 6.72
N ASN A 166 7.42 -8.22 7.63
CA ASN A 166 8.08 -6.92 7.65
C ASN A 166 9.49 -7.02 7.04
N LEU A 167 9.73 -6.35 5.91
CA LEU A 167 11.02 -6.25 5.24
C LEU A 167 11.64 -4.87 5.44
N GLN A 168 12.95 -4.84 5.61
CA GLN A 168 13.75 -3.62 5.57
C GLN A 168 14.68 -3.69 4.36
N ILE A 169 14.69 -2.64 3.55
CA ILE A 169 15.68 -2.47 2.47
C ILE A 169 16.81 -1.55 2.93
N TYR A 170 18.04 -1.86 2.52
CA TYR A 170 19.24 -1.09 2.87
C TYR A 170 19.42 0.13 1.98
N SER A 171 18.36 0.94 1.88
CA SER A 171 18.37 2.24 1.22
C SER A 171 18.11 3.35 2.22
N VAL A 172 18.58 4.54 1.86
CA VAL A 172 18.30 5.80 2.54
C VAL A 172 17.43 6.65 1.64
N GLU A 173 16.76 7.65 2.21
CA GLU A 173 15.83 8.54 1.53
C GLU A 173 14.51 7.90 1.10
N HIS A 174 13.40 8.59 1.35
CA HIS A 174 12.05 8.07 1.16
C HIS A 174 11.76 7.69 -0.29
N MET A 175 11.93 8.65 -1.22
CA MET A 175 11.58 8.45 -2.64
C MET A 175 12.52 7.47 -3.34
N PHE A 176 13.82 7.52 -3.01
CA PHE A 176 14.79 6.57 -3.52
C PHE A 176 14.46 5.15 -3.05
N SER A 177 14.12 4.98 -1.77
CA SER A 177 13.73 3.70 -1.19
C SER A 177 12.49 3.11 -1.85
N ILE A 178 11.47 3.93 -2.14
CA ILE A 178 10.29 3.49 -2.91
C ILE A 178 10.70 3.01 -4.31
N ALA A 179 11.56 3.76 -5.02
CA ALA A 179 12.01 3.38 -6.35
C ALA A 179 12.79 2.05 -6.32
N VAL A 180 13.70 1.87 -5.37
CA VAL A 180 14.46 0.63 -5.16
C VAL A 180 13.51 -0.54 -4.84
N ALA A 181 12.54 -0.35 -3.95
CA ALA A 181 11.54 -1.37 -3.62
C ALA A 181 10.76 -1.83 -4.85
N MET A 182 10.24 -0.88 -5.64
CA MET A 182 9.36 -1.17 -6.78
C MET A 182 10.10 -1.73 -8.01
N THR A 183 11.44 -1.69 -8.04
CA THR A 183 12.25 -2.09 -9.20
C THR A 183 13.25 -3.19 -8.86
N ILE A 184 14.29 -2.87 -8.09
CA ILE A 184 15.43 -3.74 -7.79
C ILE A 184 15.02 -4.80 -6.76
N CYS A 185 14.28 -4.39 -5.72
CA CYS A 185 13.81 -5.26 -4.65
C CYS A 185 12.37 -5.74 -4.87
N ALA A 186 11.91 -5.77 -6.13
CA ALA A 186 10.56 -6.22 -6.45
C ALA A 186 10.38 -7.73 -6.21
N ARG A 187 11.44 -8.54 -6.31
CA ARG A 187 11.33 -10.02 -6.26
C ARG A 187 10.64 -10.54 -4.98
N PRO A 188 11.02 -10.15 -3.75
CA PRO A 188 10.29 -10.55 -2.54
C PRO A 188 8.82 -10.14 -2.55
N MET A 189 8.48 -8.99 -3.16
CA MET A 189 7.09 -8.55 -3.31
C MET A 189 6.34 -9.47 -4.27
N VAL A 190 6.93 -9.77 -5.43
CA VAL A 190 6.33 -10.67 -6.42
C VAL A 190 6.12 -12.05 -5.83
N GLU A 191 7.12 -12.63 -5.17
CA GLU A 191 7.01 -13.94 -4.50
C GLU A 191 5.87 -13.94 -3.48
N PHE A 192 5.78 -12.90 -2.65
CA PHE A 192 4.71 -12.75 -1.67
C PHE A 192 3.31 -12.60 -2.29
N LEU A 193 3.20 -11.82 -3.37
CA LEU A 193 1.95 -11.63 -4.09
C LEU A 193 1.45 -12.94 -4.73
N LYS A 194 2.37 -13.84 -5.11
CA LYS A 194 2.05 -15.11 -5.77
C LYS A 194 1.83 -16.30 -4.84
N GLU A 195 2.07 -16.13 -3.56
CA GLU A 195 1.90 -17.22 -2.60
C GLU A 195 0.42 -17.62 -2.48
N ASN A 196 0.13 -18.90 -2.71
CA ASN A 196 -1.20 -19.51 -2.60
C ASN A 196 -2.18 -19.12 -3.74
N GLU A 197 -1.67 -18.87 -4.96
CA GLU A 197 -2.48 -18.69 -6.19
C GLU A 197 -3.10 -20.00 -6.76
N ASN A 198 -3.14 -21.09 -5.99
CA ASN A 198 -3.60 -22.41 -6.44
C ASN A 198 -5.07 -22.45 -6.86
#